data_AF-A0A3P3QUQ2-F1
#
_entry.id   AF-A0A3P3QUQ2-F1
#
_cell.length_a   1.000
_cell.length_b   1.000
_cell.length_c   1.000
_cell.angle_alpha   90.00
_cell.angle_beta   90.00
_cell.angle_gamma   90.00
#
_symmetry.space_group_name_H-M   'P 1'
#
loop_
_entity.id
_entity.type
_entity.pdbx_description
1 polymer ?
#
loop_
_entity_poly.entity_id
_entity_poly.type
_entity_poly.pdbx_seq_one_letter_code
_entity_poly.pdbx_strand_id
1 'polypeptide(L)'
;MSTEVTLRYRMSDRDVFYGGGVVNGARSITLMEDTANRLMTKVYKNQSRCAKVRKVRLFVPCFAGDYMEYKARLLGEENGRAIIEVRSFKVAVIPEKPEFESSIDVLEDPPISTVCIFEYIIPAKKEKKKAKALEGLKVLDLTHAYNGPFCTALLADNGAEVIKIEPLTGDQSRYWPPMDDNSGESGFYAFINRNKKGVTLNLKTEKGREIFYDLVREADVVVENFRVGVTKKLQVDYETLKKINPRIIYASGSGFGQYGPFSNRPCYDIVAQALGGMINLTGYTDAPPVKCGVSVADNVTGIYLCVGVLMALYRRNVTGEGQQVDVAMADTIFTLLENAIIYTTLKGIIPQRQGNIDATVSPFNVYEAKDGYIALGVGTDKLFKVFCDVIGRPDLVTNEKFATNDLRIKNYNDGLHEIIVDWVKQRGKAEVERLFEEVGIPCGQILDMKEAIEHPHFQAREMMVHVEHPTIGDMYIQGCPIKLSETPGSVDAPAPLLGQHNKEVYGFDDETLKQLKEEGVI
;
A
#
# COMPACT_ATOMS: atom_id res chain seq x y z
N MET A 1 32.42 -14.91 -15.86
CA MET A 1 32.41 -14.73 -17.34
C MET A 1 33.27 -13.52 -17.64
N SER A 2 34.36 -13.66 -18.40
CA SER A 2 35.15 -12.49 -18.82
C SER A 2 34.37 -11.71 -19.86
N THR A 3 33.82 -10.55 -19.47
CA THR A 3 33.17 -9.62 -20.39
C THR A 3 34.26 -8.88 -21.18
N GLU A 4 34.82 -9.54 -22.19
CA GLU A 4 35.71 -8.88 -23.15
C GLU A 4 34.84 -8.18 -24.22
N VAL A 5 35.15 -6.92 -24.52
CA VAL A 5 34.51 -6.15 -25.60
C VAL A 5 35.57 -5.77 -26.62
N THR A 6 35.28 -6.02 -27.90
CA THR A 6 36.18 -5.76 -29.02
C THR A 6 35.62 -4.66 -29.93
N LEU A 7 36.46 -3.72 -30.36
CA LEU A 7 36.15 -2.67 -31.33
C LEU A 7 37.22 -2.64 -32.42
N ARG A 8 36.82 -2.56 -33.70
CA ARG A 8 37.74 -2.42 -34.85
C ARG A 8 37.59 -1.05 -35.50
N TYR A 9 38.71 -0.41 -35.86
CA TYR A 9 38.75 0.94 -36.40
C TYR A 9 39.91 1.13 -37.37
N ARG A 10 39.70 1.83 -38.49
CA ARG A 10 40.78 2.26 -39.40
C ARG A 10 41.22 3.67 -39.04
N MET A 11 42.51 3.88 -38.83
CA MET A 11 43.07 5.18 -38.47
C MET A 11 43.03 6.15 -39.65
N SER A 12 42.57 7.38 -39.42
CA SER A 12 42.58 8.43 -40.44
C SER A 12 43.91 9.17 -40.50
N ASP A 13 44.10 10.01 -41.53
CA ASP A 13 45.28 10.89 -41.69
C ASP A 13 45.53 11.83 -40.50
N ARG A 14 44.52 12.01 -39.63
CA ARG A 14 44.58 12.87 -38.44
C ARG A 14 44.92 12.10 -37.16
N ASP A 15 45.10 10.78 -37.21
CA ASP A 15 45.24 9.91 -36.04
C ASP A 15 46.67 9.36 -35.83
N VAL A 16 47.67 9.83 -36.60
CA VAL A 16 49.06 9.30 -36.63
C VAL A 16 49.83 9.49 -35.30
N PHE A 17 50.55 8.45 -34.88
CA PHE A 17 51.49 8.45 -33.76
C PHE A 17 52.94 8.35 -34.26
N TYR A 18 53.70 9.44 -34.15
CA TYR A 18 55.15 9.35 -34.21
C TYR A 18 55.68 8.96 -32.83
N GLY A 19 56.47 7.89 -32.77
CA GLY A 19 57.18 7.49 -31.56
C GLY A 19 58.10 8.62 -31.12
N GLY A 20 57.65 9.42 -30.14
CA GLY A 20 58.40 10.54 -29.58
C GLY A 20 57.64 11.87 -29.64
N GLY A 21 56.48 11.98 -28.98
CA GLY A 21 55.82 13.27 -28.79
C GLY A 21 54.34 13.15 -28.46
N VAL A 22 53.94 13.65 -27.27
CA VAL A 22 52.63 13.47 -26.63
C VAL A 22 51.46 14.18 -27.38
N VAL A 23 51.73 14.86 -28.49
CA VAL A 23 50.85 15.93 -28.99
C VAL A 23 49.65 15.44 -29.82
N ASN A 24 49.64 14.20 -30.34
CA ASN A 24 48.46 13.61 -31.02
C ASN A 24 47.82 12.42 -30.28
N GLY A 25 48.22 12.15 -29.04
CA GLY A 25 47.72 11.02 -28.24
C GLY A 25 46.30 11.12 -27.71
N ALA A 26 45.67 12.28 -27.80
CA ALA A 26 44.36 12.53 -27.22
C ALA A 26 43.26 11.67 -27.87
N ARG A 27 43.24 11.51 -29.21
CA ARG A 27 42.17 10.81 -29.91
C ARG A 27 42.21 9.29 -29.74
N SER A 28 43.39 8.66 -29.74
CA SER A 28 43.45 7.21 -29.46
C SER A 28 43.03 6.90 -28.04
N ILE A 29 43.39 7.77 -27.08
CA ILE A 29 42.91 7.70 -25.70
C ILE A 29 41.39 7.88 -25.67
N THR A 30 40.82 8.80 -26.46
CA THR A 30 39.36 8.95 -26.61
C THR A 30 38.68 7.68 -27.16
N LEU A 31 39.25 7.03 -28.19
CA LEU A 31 38.71 5.77 -28.71
C LEU A 31 38.83 4.62 -27.70
N MET A 32 39.94 4.56 -26.97
CA MET A 32 40.11 3.59 -25.89
C MET A 32 39.13 3.85 -24.74
N GLU A 33 38.87 5.12 -24.41
CA GLU A 33 37.87 5.54 -23.44
C GLU A 33 36.45 5.17 -23.90
N ASP A 34 36.12 5.35 -25.19
CA ASP A 34 34.82 4.90 -25.74
C ASP A 34 34.66 3.38 -25.62
N THR A 35 35.70 2.61 -25.95
CA THR A 35 35.69 1.15 -25.82
C THR A 35 35.48 0.73 -24.37
N ALA A 36 36.14 1.41 -23.42
CA ALA A 36 35.95 1.19 -21.99
C ALA A 36 34.53 1.60 -21.51
N ASN A 37 33.98 2.71 -22.00
CA ASN A 37 32.60 3.15 -21.72
C ASN A 37 31.57 2.09 -22.13
N ARG A 38 31.71 1.52 -23.33
CA ARG A 38 30.81 0.47 -23.83
C ARG A 38 30.83 -0.78 -22.95
N LEU A 39 32.01 -1.18 -22.49
CA LEU A 39 32.15 -2.29 -21.53
C LEU A 39 31.40 -1.98 -20.22
N MET A 40 31.59 -0.78 -19.66
CA MET A 40 30.92 -0.38 -18.43
C MET A 40 29.40 -0.32 -18.57
N THR A 41 28.87 0.18 -19.69
CA THR A 41 27.43 0.16 -19.95
C THR A 41 26.89 -1.26 -19.98
N LYS A 42 27.63 -2.22 -20.56
CA LYS A 42 27.23 -3.62 -20.58
C LYS A 42 27.23 -4.27 -19.19
N VAL A 43 28.19 -3.92 -18.34
CA VAL A 43 28.34 -4.51 -17.00
C VAL A 43 27.36 -3.88 -15.99
N TYR A 44 27.24 -2.55 -15.96
CA TYR A 44 26.48 -1.82 -14.93
C TYR A 44 25.14 -1.25 -15.42
N LYS A 45 24.76 -1.47 -16.69
CA LYS A 45 23.50 -1.00 -17.30
C LYS A 45 23.26 0.51 -17.16
N ASN A 46 24.33 1.32 -17.12
CA ASN A 46 24.26 2.78 -16.99
C ASN A 46 25.46 3.47 -17.67
N GLN A 47 25.38 4.78 -17.92
CA GLN A 47 26.50 5.56 -18.45
C GLN A 47 27.48 5.91 -17.33
N SER A 48 28.61 5.21 -17.27
CA SER A 48 29.74 5.56 -16.41
C SER A 48 30.61 6.62 -17.07
N ARG A 49 31.27 7.48 -16.29
CA ARG A 49 32.23 8.48 -16.79
C ARG A 49 33.66 8.06 -16.41
N CYS A 50 34.59 8.15 -17.36
CA CYS A 50 36.01 7.97 -17.07
C CYS A 50 36.45 9.07 -16.11
N ALA A 51 36.95 8.68 -14.94
CA ALA A 51 37.39 9.64 -13.93
C ALA A 51 38.88 9.95 -14.08
N LYS A 52 39.67 8.96 -14.49
CA LYS A 52 41.12 9.10 -14.63
C LYS A 52 41.71 8.06 -15.58
N VAL A 53 42.66 8.49 -16.41
CA VAL A 53 43.60 7.59 -17.09
C VAL A 53 44.74 7.29 -16.11
N ARG A 54 44.84 6.06 -15.63
CA ARG A 54 45.88 5.65 -14.65
C ARG A 54 47.22 5.40 -15.32
N LYS A 55 47.23 4.87 -16.54
CA LYS A 55 48.46 4.44 -17.21
C LYS A 55 48.25 4.39 -18.72
N VAL A 56 49.25 4.84 -19.48
CA VAL A 56 49.35 4.66 -20.92
C VAL A 56 50.73 4.07 -21.21
N ARG A 57 50.79 2.98 -21.98
CA ARG A 57 52.04 2.40 -22.50
C ARG A 57 51.92 2.22 -24.00
N LEU A 58 52.87 2.78 -24.73
CA LEU A 58 53.01 2.64 -26.17
C LEU A 58 54.13 1.65 -26.46
N PHE A 59 53.90 0.74 -27.40
CA PHE A 59 54.83 -0.31 -27.80
C PHE A 59 55.17 -0.17 -29.28
N VAL A 60 54.16 -0.10 -30.15
CA VAL A 60 54.33 0.03 -31.61
C VAL A 60 53.60 1.28 -32.11
N PRO A 61 54.27 2.16 -32.88
CA PRO A 61 53.64 3.34 -33.47
C PRO A 61 52.56 2.91 -34.48
N CYS A 62 51.52 3.73 -34.58
CA CYS A 62 50.43 3.52 -35.54
C CYS A 62 50.31 4.71 -36.47
N PHE A 63 50.01 4.43 -37.73
CA PHE A 63 49.99 5.37 -38.82
C PHE A 63 48.61 5.49 -39.44
N ALA A 64 48.42 6.54 -40.22
CA ALA A 64 47.21 6.72 -41.02
C ALA A 64 47.03 5.53 -41.96
N GLY A 65 45.81 5.01 -42.04
CA GLY A 65 45.47 3.82 -42.81
C GLY A 65 45.62 2.51 -42.04
N ASP A 66 46.25 2.49 -40.86
CA ASP A 66 46.37 1.29 -40.03
C ASP A 66 44.99 0.80 -39.57
N TYR A 67 44.78 -0.52 -39.60
CA TYR A 67 43.61 -1.15 -39.01
C TYR A 67 43.93 -1.58 -37.57
N MET A 68 43.12 -1.12 -36.62
CA MET A 68 43.32 -1.34 -35.20
C MET A 68 42.18 -2.13 -34.59
N GLU A 69 42.49 -3.05 -33.69
CA GLU A 69 41.53 -3.73 -32.83
C GLU A 69 41.80 -3.38 -31.37
N TYR A 70 40.76 -2.96 -30.67
CA TYR A 70 40.79 -2.59 -29.27
C TYR A 70 40.03 -3.62 -28.46
N LYS A 71 40.64 -4.13 -27.39
CA LYS A 71 40.05 -5.10 -26.47
C LYS A 71 40.04 -4.51 -25.08
N ALA A 72 38.86 -4.44 -24.46
CA ALA A 72 38.68 -3.98 -23.09
C ALA A 72 38.38 -5.15 -22.15
N ARG A 73 39.02 -5.15 -20.97
CA ARG A 73 38.75 -6.09 -19.88
C ARG A 73 38.68 -5.40 -18.53
N LEU A 74 37.75 -5.86 -17.68
CA LEU A 74 37.66 -5.43 -16.29
C LEU A 74 38.76 -6.12 -15.47
N LEU A 75 39.60 -5.33 -14.79
CA LEU A 75 40.67 -5.85 -13.93
C LEU A 75 40.24 -6.04 -12.48
N GLY A 76 39.28 -5.25 -12.01
CA GLY A 76 38.76 -5.33 -10.63
C GLY A 76 37.90 -4.13 -10.25
N GLU A 77 37.27 -4.24 -9.10
CA GLU A 77 36.43 -3.22 -8.49
C GLU A 77 36.91 -2.95 -7.06
N GLU A 78 37.03 -1.68 -6.69
CA GLU A 78 37.42 -1.28 -5.34
C GLU A 78 36.85 0.09 -5.01
N ASN A 79 36.26 0.26 -3.82
CA ASN A 79 35.79 1.54 -3.28
C ASN A 79 34.89 2.35 -4.24
N GLY A 80 33.92 1.69 -4.90
CA GLY A 80 32.98 2.34 -5.83
C GLY A 80 33.62 2.72 -7.18
N ARG A 81 34.79 2.16 -7.49
CA ARG A 81 35.49 2.40 -8.76
C ARG A 81 35.78 1.09 -9.49
N ALA A 82 35.71 1.15 -10.82
CA ALA A 82 36.08 0.04 -11.69
C ALA A 82 37.41 0.35 -12.40
N ILE A 83 38.31 -0.63 -12.43
CA ILE A 83 39.60 -0.53 -13.12
C ILE A 83 39.52 -1.34 -14.42
N ILE A 84 39.74 -0.69 -15.56
CA ILE A 84 39.60 -1.31 -16.88
C ILE A 84 40.92 -1.18 -17.62
N GLU A 85 41.36 -2.27 -18.24
CA GLU A 85 42.47 -2.24 -19.18
C GLU A 85 41.93 -2.33 -20.61
N VAL A 86 42.37 -1.42 -21.47
CA VAL A 86 42.12 -1.45 -22.90
C VAL A 86 43.45 -1.64 -23.61
N ARG A 87 43.53 -2.67 -24.45
CA ARG A 87 44.68 -2.97 -25.30
C ARG A 87 44.30 -2.71 -26.74
N SER A 88 45.22 -2.17 -27.52
CA SER A 88 45.09 -2.04 -28.97
C SER A 88 46.13 -2.88 -29.69
N PHE A 89 45.73 -3.44 -30.82
CA PHE A 89 46.53 -4.30 -31.68
C PHE A 89 46.43 -3.78 -33.11
N LYS A 90 47.53 -3.78 -33.85
CA LYS A 90 47.55 -3.42 -35.26
C LYS A 90 47.19 -4.64 -36.10
N VAL A 91 45.94 -4.76 -36.54
CA VAL A 91 45.39 -5.97 -37.17
C VAL A 91 45.83 -6.10 -38.62
N ALA A 92 46.11 -7.34 -39.02
CA ALA A 92 46.67 -7.71 -40.31
C ALA A 92 45.63 -8.03 -41.41
N VAL A 93 44.35 -8.25 -41.09
CA VAL A 93 43.35 -8.64 -42.10
C VAL A 93 42.76 -7.41 -42.78
N ILE A 94 43.34 -7.08 -43.94
CA ILE A 94 42.86 -6.09 -44.89
C ILE A 94 41.63 -6.66 -45.64
N PRO A 95 40.57 -5.88 -45.92
CA PRO A 95 39.46 -6.34 -46.78
C PRO A 95 39.96 -6.85 -48.14
N GLU A 96 39.35 -7.89 -48.72
CA GLU A 96 39.81 -8.51 -49.99
C GLU A 96 39.96 -7.52 -51.17
N LYS A 97 39.25 -6.38 -51.13
CA LYS A 97 39.44 -5.25 -52.05
C LYS A 97 39.57 -3.95 -51.25
N PRO A 98 40.78 -3.57 -50.82
CA PRO A 98 40.97 -2.32 -50.11
C PRO A 98 40.85 -1.15 -51.09
N GLU A 99 40.20 -0.08 -50.64
CA GLU A 99 39.98 1.14 -51.44
C GLU A 99 41.29 1.91 -51.75
N PHE A 100 42.38 1.59 -51.02
CA PHE A 100 43.72 2.18 -51.16
C PHE A 100 44.80 1.14 -50.80
N GLU A 101 46.00 1.23 -51.38
CA GLU A 101 47.14 0.35 -51.05
C GLU A 101 47.57 0.49 -49.57
N SER A 102 47.76 -0.64 -48.90
CA SER A 102 48.25 -0.71 -47.52
C SER A 102 49.77 -0.85 -47.51
N SER A 103 50.45 -0.09 -46.66
CA SER A 103 51.91 -0.14 -46.49
C SER A 103 52.39 -1.21 -45.50
N ILE A 104 51.59 -2.24 -45.21
CA ILE A 104 51.82 -3.16 -44.09
C ILE A 104 51.93 -4.61 -44.59
N ASP A 105 53.00 -5.30 -44.18
CA ASP A 105 53.08 -6.77 -44.26
C ASP A 105 52.12 -7.40 -43.23
N VAL A 106 51.25 -8.29 -43.69
CA VAL A 106 50.24 -9.00 -42.89
C VAL A 106 50.95 -9.95 -41.91
N LEU A 107 50.96 -9.63 -40.62
CA LEU A 107 51.51 -10.50 -39.57
C LEU A 107 50.44 -11.43 -38.99
N GLU A 108 50.74 -12.71 -38.83
CA GLU A 108 49.82 -13.70 -38.21
C GLU A 108 49.45 -13.34 -36.76
N ASP A 109 50.41 -12.79 -35.99
CA ASP A 109 50.19 -12.28 -34.63
C ASP A 109 50.42 -10.76 -34.58
N PRO A 110 49.35 -9.94 -34.54
CA PRO A 110 49.48 -8.50 -34.59
C PRO A 110 50.16 -7.97 -33.31
N PRO A 111 51.22 -7.14 -33.41
CA PRO A 111 51.88 -6.64 -32.23
C PRO A 111 50.95 -5.71 -31.43
N ILE A 112 51.06 -5.78 -30.10
CA ILE A 112 50.37 -4.85 -29.21
C ILE A 112 50.89 -3.44 -29.50
N SER A 113 49.98 -2.50 -29.77
CA SER A 113 50.35 -1.11 -29.99
C SER A 113 50.35 -0.34 -28.68
N THR A 114 49.20 -0.29 -28.01
CA THR A 114 49.00 0.59 -26.86
C THR A 114 48.16 -0.08 -25.79
N VAL A 115 48.52 0.14 -24.53
CA VAL A 115 47.75 -0.29 -23.36
C VAL A 115 47.39 0.93 -22.52
N CYS A 116 46.10 1.12 -22.28
CA CYS A 116 45.57 2.13 -21.37
C CYS A 116 44.86 1.47 -20.20
N ILE A 117 45.08 1.98 -18.99
CA ILE A 117 44.31 1.60 -17.81
C ILE A 117 43.48 2.80 -17.39
N PHE A 118 42.18 2.61 -17.31
CA PHE A 118 41.20 3.61 -16.91
C PHE A 118 40.63 3.29 -15.54
N GLU A 119 40.26 4.33 -14.83
CA GLU A 119 39.52 4.28 -13.59
C GLU A 119 38.18 4.99 -13.78
N TYR A 120 37.12 4.24 -13.53
CA TYR A 120 35.73 4.67 -13.69
C TYR A 120 35.04 4.80 -12.35
N ILE A 121 34.21 5.83 -12.20
CA ILE A 121 33.27 5.89 -11.08
C ILE A 121 32.08 5.01 -11.42
N ILE A 122 31.82 4.01 -10.58
CA ILE A 122 30.60 3.20 -10.69
C ILE A 122 29.44 4.09 -10.22
N PRO A 123 28.45 4.42 -11.08
CA PRO A 123 27.32 5.23 -10.66
C PRO A 123 26.60 4.53 -9.51
N ALA A 124 26.38 5.24 -8.39
CA ALA A 124 25.51 4.73 -7.34
C ALA A 124 24.15 4.38 -7.96
N LYS A 125 23.63 3.20 -7.62
CA LYS A 125 22.29 2.77 -8.02
C LYS A 125 21.33 3.81 -7.46
N LYS A 126 20.80 4.72 -8.29
CA LYS A 126 19.67 5.56 -7.85
C LYS A 126 18.50 4.63 -7.68
N GLU A 127 18.24 4.22 -6.44
CA GLU A 127 16.92 3.72 -6.08
C GLU A 127 15.94 4.82 -6.48
N LYS A 128 15.11 4.56 -7.48
CA LYS A 128 13.87 5.29 -7.60
C LYS A 128 13.13 4.95 -6.32
N LYS A 129 13.07 5.88 -5.37
CA LYS A 129 12.13 5.81 -4.24
C LYS A 129 10.79 5.49 -4.89
N LYS A 130 10.26 4.29 -4.66
CA LYS A 130 9.00 3.87 -5.26
C LYS A 130 7.95 4.79 -4.64
N ALA A 131 7.52 5.80 -5.39
CA ALA A 131 6.55 6.74 -4.90
C ALA A 131 5.29 5.97 -4.49
N LYS A 132 4.72 6.26 -3.32
CA LYS A 132 3.48 5.62 -2.90
C LYS A 132 2.32 6.04 -3.81
N ALA A 133 1.26 5.26 -3.84
CA ALA A 133 0.16 5.43 -4.81
C ALA A 133 -0.50 6.81 -4.77
N LEU A 134 -0.55 7.43 -3.59
CA LEU A 134 -1.17 8.73 -3.33
C LEU A 134 -0.15 9.81 -2.97
N GLU A 135 1.14 9.56 -3.22
CA GLU A 135 2.20 10.55 -2.96
C GLU A 135 1.96 11.83 -3.78
N GLY A 136 2.09 12.97 -3.13
CA GLY A 136 1.80 14.29 -3.70
C GLY A 136 0.36 14.78 -3.51
N LEU A 137 -0.54 13.97 -2.94
CA LEU A 137 -1.87 14.45 -2.52
C LEU A 137 -1.83 15.08 -1.14
N LYS A 138 -2.42 16.27 -0.99
CA LYS A 138 -2.59 16.96 0.30
C LYS A 138 -4.03 16.87 0.79
N VAL A 139 -4.25 16.31 1.97
CA VAL A 139 -5.56 16.06 2.57
C VAL A 139 -5.69 16.84 3.88
N LEU A 140 -6.73 17.65 4.00
CA LEU A 140 -7.11 18.29 5.27
C LEU A 140 -8.15 17.44 5.97
N ASP A 141 -7.78 16.92 7.13
CA ASP A 141 -8.59 16.04 7.94
C ASP A 141 -9.22 16.81 9.11
N LEU A 142 -10.49 17.18 8.96
CA LEU A 142 -11.33 17.81 10.00
C LEU A 142 -12.12 16.77 10.82
N THR A 143 -11.80 15.49 10.65
CA THR A 143 -12.62 14.41 11.18
C THR A 143 -12.29 14.10 12.63
N HIS A 144 -13.26 13.52 13.33
CA HIS A 144 -13.12 13.06 14.71
C HIS A 144 -13.71 11.64 14.91
N ALA A 145 -13.46 11.02 16.06
CA ALA A 145 -13.93 9.66 16.35
C ALA A 145 -13.36 8.57 15.40
N TYR A 146 -14.15 8.04 14.45
CA TYR A 146 -13.81 6.80 13.73
C TYR A 146 -13.96 6.87 12.21
N ASN A 147 -15.18 6.96 11.64
CA ASN A 147 -15.38 6.74 10.21
C ASN A 147 -14.51 7.64 9.29
N GLY A 148 -14.45 8.94 9.58
CA GLY A 148 -13.63 9.92 8.90
C GLY A 148 -12.13 9.70 9.15
N PRO A 149 -11.68 9.54 10.42
CA PRO A 149 -10.28 9.24 10.69
C PRO A 149 -9.78 7.97 10.01
N PHE A 150 -10.64 6.95 9.86
CA PHE A 150 -10.31 5.71 9.15
C PHE A 150 -10.13 5.94 7.64
N CYS A 151 -11.01 6.72 7.01
CA CYS A 151 -10.85 7.12 5.62
C CYS A 151 -9.50 7.82 5.41
N THR A 152 -9.16 8.80 6.24
CA THR A 152 -7.92 9.57 6.09
C THR A 152 -6.68 8.77 6.47
N ALA A 153 -6.78 7.80 7.40
CA ALA A 153 -5.70 6.84 7.66
C ALA A 153 -5.40 5.97 6.42
N LEU A 154 -6.42 5.48 5.72
CA LEU A 154 -6.23 4.73 4.48
C LEU A 154 -5.54 5.58 3.40
N LEU A 155 -5.87 6.87 3.29
CA LEU A 155 -5.19 7.78 2.37
C LEU A 155 -3.73 8.01 2.77
N ALA A 156 -3.45 8.22 4.07
CA ALA A 156 -2.11 8.44 4.61
C ALA A 156 -1.21 7.20 4.42
N ASP A 157 -1.73 6.01 4.73
CA ASP A 157 -1.05 4.73 4.56
C ASP A 157 -0.58 4.49 3.11
N ASN A 158 -1.35 5.01 2.15
CA ASN A 158 -1.06 4.93 0.73
C ASN A 158 -0.32 6.16 0.18
N GLY A 159 0.19 7.04 1.04
CA GLY A 159 1.15 8.09 0.71
C GLY A 159 0.64 9.52 0.65
N ALA A 160 -0.66 9.76 0.91
CA ALA A 160 -1.16 11.13 0.98
C ALA A 160 -0.59 11.87 2.20
N GLU A 161 -0.26 13.16 2.03
CA GLU A 161 0.04 14.03 3.16
C GLU A 161 -1.27 14.41 3.84
N VAL A 162 -1.54 13.80 4.99
CA VAL A 162 -2.76 14.05 5.76
C VAL A 162 -2.46 14.98 6.94
N ILE A 163 -3.09 16.15 6.94
CA ILE A 163 -3.00 17.15 8.00
C ILE A 163 -4.28 17.07 8.83
N LYS A 164 -4.19 16.47 10.01
CA LYS A 164 -5.29 16.41 10.98
C LYS A 164 -5.38 17.72 11.74
N ILE A 165 -6.50 18.40 11.58
CA ILE A 165 -6.77 19.71 12.18
C ILE A 165 -7.75 19.49 13.33
N GLU A 166 -7.26 19.68 14.54
CA GLU A 166 -8.01 19.43 15.77
C GLU A 166 -8.40 20.73 16.47
N PRO A 167 -9.51 20.76 17.23
CA PRO A 167 -9.76 21.84 18.17
C PRO A 167 -8.63 21.87 19.22
N LEU A 168 -8.52 22.96 19.98
CA LEU A 168 -7.45 23.09 21.00
C LEU A 168 -7.53 22.04 22.11
N THR A 169 -8.69 21.39 22.26
CA THR A 169 -8.92 20.26 23.18
C THR A 169 -8.62 18.90 22.56
N GLY A 170 -8.25 18.84 21.29
CA GLY A 170 -8.06 17.58 20.55
C GLY A 170 -9.35 16.87 20.15
N ASP A 171 -9.17 15.83 19.33
CA ASP A 171 -10.18 14.83 18.99
C ASP A 171 -10.65 14.09 20.24
N GLN A 172 -11.96 13.83 20.34
CA GLN A 172 -12.53 13.07 21.46
C GLN A 172 -11.92 11.67 21.63
N SER A 173 -11.44 11.06 20.54
CA SER A 173 -10.80 9.74 20.59
C SER A 173 -9.49 9.71 21.37
N ARG A 174 -8.85 10.87 21.61
CA ARG A 174 -7.70 10.99 22.53
C ARG A 174 -8.03 10.56 23.96
N TYR A 175 -9.30 10.57 24.32
CA TYR A 175 -9.80 10.22 25.65
C TYR A 175 -10.49 8.84 25.70
N TRP A 176 -10.35 8.03 24.64
CA TRP A 176 -11.00 6.72 24.57
C TRP A 176 -10.04 5.59 24.96
N PRO A 177 -10.52 4.56 25.67
CA PRO A 177 -9.70 3.41 26.04
C PRO A 177 -9.31 2.55 24.81
N PRO A 178 -8.29 1.69 24.94
CA PRO A 178 -7.41 1.57 26.11
C PRO A 178 -6.49 2.79 26.23
N MET A 179 -6.33 3.28 27.47
CA MET A 179 -5.34 4.31 27.79
C MET A 179 -4.03 3.61 28.13
N ASP A 180 -2.92 4.10 27.62
CA ASP A 180 -1.61 3.67 28.09
C ASP A 180 -1.39 4.18 29.51
N ASP A 181 -1.04 3.28 30.43
CA ASP A 181 -0.95 3.59 31.86
C ASP A 181 0.19 4.59 32.19
N ASN A 182 1.23 4.66 31.35
CA ASN A 182 2.38 5.51 31.59
C ASN A 182 2.18 6.93 31.04
N SER A 183 1.73 7.03 29.79
CA SER A 183 1.58 8.32 29.09
C SER A 183 0.19 8.93 29.25
N GLY A 184 -0.83 8.12 29.57
CA GLY A 184 -2.22 8.55 29.56
C GLY A 184 -2.76 8.85 28.15
N GLU A 185 -2.06 8.41 27.09
CA GLU A 185 -2.50 8.55 25.71
C GLU A 185 -3.41 7.39 25.30
N SER A 186 -4.33 7.65 24.38
CA SER A 186 -5.23 6.63 23.86
C SER A 186 -4.56 5.76 22.79
N GLY A 187 -4.53 4.44 23.02
CA GLY A 187 -4.15 3.47 22.00
C GLY A 187 -5.11 3.47 20.81
N PHE A 188 -6.38 3.83 21.03
CA PHE A 188 -7.36 3.97 19.96
C PHE A 188 -7.05 5.16 19.05
N TYR A 189 -6.75 6.34 19.63
CA TYR A 189 -6.31 7.50 18.85
C TYR A 189 -5.02 7.17 18.07
N ALA A 190 -4.06 6.52 18.73
CA ALA A 190 -2.79 6.15 18.14
C ALA A 190 -2.95 5.22 16.93
N PHE A 191 -3.86 4.25 17.01
CA PHE A 191 -4.21 3.36 15.90
C PHE A 191 -4.79 4.12 14.70
N ILE A 192 -5.82 4.95 14.92
CA ILE A 192 -6.64 5.50 13.84
C ILE A 192 -6.04 6.77 13.20
N ASN A 193 -5.00 7.36 13.80
CA ASN A 193 -4.37 8.59 13.31
C ASN A 193 -2.88 8.45 12.94
N ARG A 194 -2.38 7.22 12.79
CA ARG A 194 -1.06 6.92 12.21
C ARG A 194 -0.83 7.63 10.87
N ASN A 195 0.44 7.89 10.52
CA ASN A 195 0.87 8.59 9.29
C ASN A 195 0.36 10.03 9.11
N LYS A 196 -0.35 10.62 10.07
CA LYS A 196 -0.89 11.98 9.96
C LYS A 196 0.02 13.01 10.62
N LYS A 197 0.00 14.24 10.10
CA LYS A 197 0.51 15.44 10.78
C LYS A 197 -0.60 16.09 11.58
N GLY A 198 -0.43 16.16 12.89
CA GLY A 198 -1.42 16.76 13.80
C GLY A 198 -1.15 18.23 14.06
N VAL A 199 -2.15 19.08 13.83
CA VAL A 199 -2.16 20.51 14.16
C VAL A 199 -3.40 20.90 14.96
N THR A 200 -3.32 21.99 15.70
CA THR A 200 -4.45 22.59 16.41
C THR A 200 -4.90 23.87 15.70
N LEU A 201 -6.22 24.05 15.57
CA LEU A 201 -6.79 25.25 14.97
C LEU A 201 -8.21 25.52 15.46
N ASN A 202 -8.44 26.75 15.91
CA ASN A 202 -9.75 27.21 16.33
C ASN A 202 -10.52 27.89 15.19
N LEU A 203 -11.25 27.08 14.43
CA LEU A 203 -12.09 27.52 13.30
C LEU A 203 -13.24 28.47 13.68
N LYS A 204 -13.49 28.70 14.98
CA LYS A 204 -14.48 29.71 15.42
C LYS A 204 -13.94 31.13 15.32
N THR A 205 -12.61 31.30 15.35
CA THR A 205 -11.96 32.60 15.20
C THR A 205 -11.82 32.96 13.72
N GLU A 206 -11.80 34.26 13.40
CA GLU A 206 -11.57 34.74 12.03
C GLU A 206 -10.17 34.35 11.54
N LYS A 207 -9.13 34.64 12.35
CA LYS A 207 -7.74 34.24 12.08
C LYS A 207 -7.60 32.72 11.84
N GLY A 208 -8.26 31.90 12.64
CA GLY A 208 -8.23 30.44 12.46
C GLY A 208 -8.87 29.99 11.14
N ARG A 209 -9.94 30.66 10.69
CA ARG A 209 -10.53 30.39 9.36
C ARG A 209 -9.63 30.85 8.23
N GLU A 210 -8.97 32.01 8.36
CA GLU A 210 -8.03 32.50 7.34
C GLU A 210 -6.87 31.52 7.13
N ILE A 211 -6.24 31.06 8.23
CA ILE A 211 -5.20 30.03 8.18
C ILE A 211 -5.72 28.75 7.52
N PHE A 212 -6.93 28.31 7.86
CA PHE A 212 -7.53 27.14 7.23
C PHE A 212 -7.75 27.34 5.71
N TYR A 213 -8.21 28.51 5.30
CA TYR A 213 -8.39 28.84 3.89
C TYR A 213 -7.07 28.87 3.13
N ASP A 214 -5.97 29.29 3.76
CA ASP A 214 -4.62 29.20 3.18
C ASP A 214 -4.25 27.74 2.88
N LEU A 215 -4.51 26.82 3.82
CA LEU A 215 -4.32 25.39 3.59
C LEU A 215 -5.24 24.85 2.47
N VAL A 216 -6.50 25.29 2.41
CA VAL A 216 -7.47 24.83 1.40
C VAL A 216 -7.04 25.21 -0.03
N ARG A 217 -6.35 26.33 -0.22
CA ARG A 217 -5.85 26.75 -1.55
C ARG A 217 -4.87 25.75 -2.15
N GLU A 218 -4.16 25.00 -1.32
CA GLU A 218 -3.17 23.99 -1.74
C GLU A 218 -3.66 22.54 -1.56
N ALA A 219 -4.80 22.34 -0.91
CA ALA A 219 -5.32 21.02 -0.63
C ALA A 219 -5.98 20.37 -1.86
N ASP A 220 -5.90 19.05 -1.93
CA ASP A 220 -6.62 18.24 -2.89
C ASP A 220 -7.97 17.77 -2.35
N VAL A 221 -7.99 17.45 -1.06
CA VAL A 221 -9.15 16.85 -0.39
C VAL A 221 -9.35 17.50 0.97
N VAL A 222 -10.59 17.77 1.34
CA VAL A 222 -11.03 18.03 2.71
C VAL A 222 -11.96 16.91 3.12
N VAL A 223 -11.72 16.30 4.28
CA VAL A 223 -12.58 15.25 4.84
C VAL A 223 -13.15 15.73 6.16
N GLU A 224 -14.44 15.53 6.36
CA GLU A 224 -15.14 15.84 7.61
C GLU A 224 -16.24 14.83 7.93
N ASN A 225 -16.65 14.77 9.19
CA ASN A 225 -17.73 13.92 9.67
C ASN A 225 -18.57 14.60 10.76
N PHE A 226 -18.74 15.91 10.66
CA PHE A 226 -19.57 16.66 11.59
C PHE A 226 -21.06 16.37 11.39
N ARG A 227 -21.84 16.73 12.40
CA ARG A 227 -23.30 16.82 12.24
C ARG A 227 -23.64 17.86 11.19
N VAL A 228 -24.71 17.59 10.44
CA VAL A 228 -25.22 18.48 9.40
C VAL A 228 -25.41 19.90 9.96
N GLY A 229 -24.93 20.89 9.20
CA GLY A 229 -24.99 22.31 9.53
C GLY A 229 -23.83 22.85 10.37
N VAL A 230 -23.00 22.00 10.99
CA VAL A 230 -21.82 22.46 11.74
C VAL A 230 -20.79 23.12 10.80
N THR A 231 -20.50 22.49 9.66
CA THR A 231 -19.54 22.99 8.67
C THR A 231 -19.93 24.36 8.12
N LYS A 232 -21.22 24.58 7.85
CA LYS A 232 -21.75 25.90 7.45
C LYS A 232 -21.55 26.97 8.53
N LYS A 233 -21.79 26.63 9.80
CA LYS A 233 -21.57 27.56 10.94
C LYS A 233 -20.09 27.91 11.10
N LEU A 234 -19.20 26.96 10.84
CA LEU A 234 -17.76 27.15 10.86
C LEU A 234 -17.21 27.75 9.55
N GLN A 235 -18.05 27.92 8.52
CA GLN A 235 -17.69 28.38 7.18
C GLN A 235 -16.64 27.49 6.49
N VAL A 236 -16.69 26.18 6.77
CA VAL A 236 -15.81 25.17 6.16
C VAL A 236 -16.61 24.14 5.36
N ASP A 237 -17.82 24.49 4.92
CA ASP A 237 -18.66 23.66 4.06
C ASP A 237 -18.20 23.71 2.59
N TYR A 238 -18.63 22.72 1.81
CA TYR A 238 -18.25 22.58 0.40
C TYR A 238 -18.48 23.84 -0.44
N GLU A 239 -19.63 24.51 -0.31
CA GLU A 239 -19.95 25.70 -1.12
C GLU A 239 -19.04 26.88 -0.77
N THR A 240 -18.57 26.96 0.46
CA THR A 240 -17.58 27.95 0.88
C THR A 240 -16.20 27.59 0.32
N LEU A 241 -15.74 26.34 0.49
CA LEU A 241 -14.40 25.93 0.08
C LEU A 241 -14.22 25.86 -1.44
N LYS A 242 -15.26 25.49 -2.18
CA LYS A 242 -15.24 25.46 -3.66
C LYS A 242 -14.95 26.84 -4.27
N LYS A 243 -15.38 27.94 -3.62
CA LYS A 243 -15.09 29.31 -4.08
C LYS A 243 -13.61 29.66 -3.92
N ILE A 244 -12.94 29.08 -2.93
CA ILE A 244 -11.52 29.27 -2.66
C ILE A 244 -10.69 28.37 -3.58
N ASN A 245 -11.09 27.11 -3.71
CA ASN A 245 -10.42 26.10 -4.53
C ASN A 245 -11.48 25.29 -5.31
N PRO A 246 -11.75 25.62 -6.60
CA PRO A 246 -12.71 24.89 -7.43
C PRO A 246 -12.32 23.42 -7.72
N ARG A 247 -11.07 23.05 -7.43
CA ARG A 247 -10.53 21.69 -7.60
C ARG A 247 -10.69 20.83 -6.35
N ILE A 248 -11.23 21.39 -5.26
CA ILE A 248 -11.30 20.68 -3.97
C ILE A 248 -12.29 19.52 -4.03
N ILE A 249 -11.86 18.36 -3.55
CA ILE A 249 -12.77 17.25 -3.25
C ILE A 249 -13.18 17.38 -1.80
N TYR A 250 -14.48 17.46 -1.55
CA TYR A 250 -15.01 17.61 -0.19
C TYR A 250 -15.78 16.37 0.20
N ALA A 251 -15.27 15.61 1.17
CA ALA A 251 -15.82 14.33 1.56
C ALA A 251 -16.46 14.39 2.95
N SER A 252 -17.73 14.03 3.02
CA SER A 252 -18.57 14.03 4.22
C SER A 252 -18.96 12.60 4.61
N GLY A 253 -18.52 12.14 5.79
CA GLY A 253 -18.90 10.84 6.35
C GLY A 253 -19.87 10.97 7.52
N SER A 254 -21.17 11.11 7.26
CA SER A 254 -22.17 11.36 8.32
C SER A 254 -23.05 10.15 8.63
N GLY A 255 -23.85 10.24 9.69
CA GLY A 255 -24.73 9.15 10.11
C GLY A 255 -25.80 8.76 9.09
N PHE A 256 -26.44 9.76 8.48
CA PHE A 256 -27.63 9.62 7.64
C PHE A 256 -27.55 10.46 6.34
N GLY A 257 -26.34 10.89 5.95
CA GLY A 257 -26.12 11.72 4.77
C GLY A 257 -26.29 13.22 5.06
N GLN A 258 -25.86 14.06 4.12
CA GLN A 258 -26.03 15.52 4.19
C GLN A 258 -27.46 15.96 3.84
N TYR A 259 -28.30 15.04 3.33
CA TYR A 259 -29.70 15.26 3.00
C TYR A 259 -30.58 14.08 3.47
N GLY A 260 -31.90 14.23 3.34
CA GLY A 260 -32.87 13.22 3.76
C GLY A 260 -33.46 13.48 5.16
N PRO A 261 -34.48 12.70 5.55
CA PRO A 261 -35.32 12.98 6.72
C PRO A 261 -34.57 12.89 8.06
N PHE A 262 -33.48 12.13 8.12
CA PHE A 262 -32.69 11.93 9.33
C PHE A 262 -31.31 12.62 9.31
N SER A 263 -31.04 13.46 8.32
CA SER A 263 -29.76 14.18 8.17
C SER A 263 -29.28 14.90 9.44
N ASN A 264 -30.18 15.50 10.21
CA ASN A 264 -29.84 16.20 11.46
C ASN A 264 -29.77 15.29 12.71
N ARG A 265 -30.03 13.98 12.59
CA ARG A 265 -30.09 13.06 13.71
C ARG A 265 -28.68 12.58 14.09
N PRO A 266 -28.31 12.51 15.38
CA PRO A 266 -27.05 11.92 15.79
C PRO A 266 -27.02 10.42 15.48
N CYS A 267 -25.85 9.94 15.07
CA CYS A 267 -25.62 8.54 14.75
C CYS A 267 -24.25 8.12 15.27
N TYR A 268 -24.22 6.96 15.91
CA TYR A 268 -23.02 6.17 16.15
C TYR A 268 -23.22 4.81 15.47
N ASP A 269 -22.15 4.02 15.39
CA ASP A 269 -22.14 2.70 14.77
C ASP A 269 -23.38 1.84 15.10
N ILE A 270 -23.71 1.69 16.39
CA ILE A 270 -24.85 0.88 16.83
C ILE A 270 -26.20 1.39 16.27
N VAL A 271 -26.36 2.70 16.10
CA VAL A 271 -27.59 3.30 15.56
C VAL A 271 -27.68 3.03 14.06
N ALA A 272 -26.57 3.11 13.32
CA ALA A 272 -26.51 2.77 11.91
C ALA A 272 -26.77 1.27 11.70
N GLN A 273 -26.16 0.39 12.50
CA GLN A 273 -26.42 -1.05 12.47
C GLN A 273 -27.90 -1.37 12.73
N ALA A 274 -28.51 -0.72 13.73
CA ALA A 274 -29.91 -0.93 14.08
C ALA A 274 -30.85 -0.50 12.96
N LEU A 275 -30.69 0.74 12.47
CA LEU A 275 -31.57 1.30 11.45
C LEU A 275 -31.40 0.63 10.09
N GLY A 276 -30.16 0.24 9.75
CA GLY A 276 -29.87 -0.47 8.53
C GLY A 276 -30.42 -1.90 8.51
N GLY A 277 -30.79 -2.48 9.65
CA GLY A 277 -31.41 -3.81 9.78
C GLY A 277 -30.44 -4.94 10.17
N MET A 278 -29.14 -4.66 10.27
CA MET A 278 -28.09 -5.65 10.55
C MET A 278 -28.26 -6.31 11.93
N ILE A 279 -28.61 -5.54 12.95
CA ILE A 279 -28.81 -6.09 14.31
C ILE A 279 -29.95 -7.12 14.34
N ASN A 280 -31.01 -6.92 13.55
CA ASN A 280 -32.12 -7.87 13.50
C ASN A 280 -31.69 -9.24 12.94
N LEU A 281 -30.67 -9.27 12.10
CA LEU A 281 -30.16 -10.49 11.45
C LEU A 281 -29.02 -11.16 12.21
N THR A 282 -28.42 -10.49 13.20
CA THR A 282 -27.23 -10.96 13.89
C THR A 282 -27.58 -11.55 15.26
N GLY A 283 -27.16 -12.79 15.50
CA GLY A 283 -27.34 -13.51 16.77
C GLY A 283 -28.02 -14.87 16.62
N TYR A 284 -28.29 -15.53 17.74
CA TYR A 284 -29.03 -16.79 17.80
C TYR A 284 -30.55 -16.55 17.80
N THR A 285 -31.31 -17.55 17.34
CA THR A 285 -32.77 -17.46 17.17
C THR A 285 -33.52 -17.27 18.49
N ASP A 286 -33.05 -17.92 19.54
CA ASP A 286 -33.60 -17.92 20.90
C ASP A 286 -33.02 -16.78 21.79
N ALA A 287 -32.17 -15.93 21.22
CA ALA A 287 -31.56 -14.81 21.90
C ALA A 287 -32.10 -13.45 21.40
N PRO A 288 -32.04 -12.39 22.23
CA PRO A 288 -32.25 -11.02 21.78
C PRO A 288 -31.30 -10.65 20.62
N PRO A 289 -31.66 -9.68 19.77
CA PRO A 289 -30.76 -9.17 18.73
C PRO A 289 -29.45 -8.66 19.32
N VAL A 290 -28.33 -8.92 18.63
CA VAL A 290 -26.99 -8.46 19.06
C VAL A 290 -26.32 -7.67 17.94
N LYS A 291 -25.54 -6.65 18.30
CA LYS A 291 -24.75 -5.90 17.32
C LYS A 291 -23.52 -6.70 16.87
N CYS A 292 -22.99 -6.36 15.71
CA CYS A 292 -21.64 -6.79 15.34
C CYS A 292 -20.63 -6.30 16.39
N GLY A 293 -19.66 -7.14 16.74
CA GLY A 293 -18.69 -6.85 17.80
C GLY A 293 -17.86 -5.60 17.52
N VAL A 294 -17.33 -5.51 16.29
CA VAL A 294 -16.56 -4.37 15.80
C VAL A 294 -17.46 -3.20 15.38
N SER A 295 -16.88 -2.01 15.26
CA SER A 295 -17.56 -0.82 14.72
C SER A 295 -17.73 -0.92 13.19
N VAL A 296 -18.51 -1.88 12.73
CA VAL A 296 -18.64 -2.23 11.31
C VAL A 296 -19.18 -1.08 10.46
N ALA A 297 -20.14 -0.29 10.98
CA ALA A 297 -20.66 0.85 10.26
C ALA A 297 -19.60 1.93 10.10
N ASP A 298 -18.81 2.21 11.13
CA ASP A 298 -17.71 3.17 11.04
C ASP A 298 -16.64 2.73 10.04
N ASN A 299 -16.22 1.46 10.12
CA ASN A 299 -15.19 0.90 9.24
C ASN A 299 -15.63 0.93 7.77
N VAL A 300 -16.82 0.40 7.49
CA VAL A 300 -17.32 0.30 6.12
C VAL A 300 -17.63 1.69 5.55
N THR A 301 -18.14 2.62 6.37
CA THR A 301 -18.30 4.03 5.97
C THR A 301 -16.96 4.67 5.62
N GLY A 302 -15.92 4.48 6.43
CA GLY A 302 -14.59 5.00 6.15
C GLY A 302 -14.01 4.44 4.84
N ILE A 303 -14.25 3.15 4.55
CA ILE A 303 -13.84 2.52 3.28
C ILE A 303 -14.60 3.14 2.11
N TYR A 304 -15.93 3.24 2.17
CA TYR A 304 -16.73 3.85 1.10
C TYR A 304 -16.40 5.33 0.89
N LEU A 305 -16.10 6.07 1.97
CA LEU A 305 -15.66 7.46 1.89
C LEU A 305 -14.31 7.58 1.17
N CYS A 306 -13.35 6.70 1.47
CA CYS A 306 -12.07 6.63 0.77
C CYS A 306 -12.27 6.28 -0.71
N VAL A 307 -13.10 5.28 -1.03
CA VAL A 307 -13.46 4.93 -2.43
C VAL A 307 -14.08 6.12 -3.15
N GLY A 308 -15.01 6.84 -2.51
CA GLY A 308 -15.63 8.05 -3.07
C GLY A 308 -14.63 9.16 -3.35
N VAL A 309 -13.66 9.38 -2.45
CA VAL A 309 -12.53 10.31 -2.66
C VAL A 309 -11.70 9.89 -3.88
N LEU A 310 -11.35 8.60 -4.00
CA LEU A 310 -10.58 8.10 -5.14
C LEU A 310 -11.34 8.25 -6.47
N MET A 311 -12.65 8.00 -6.48
CA MET A 311 -13.50 8.23 -7.66
C MET A 311 -13.55 9.72 -8.04
N ALA A 312 -13.68 10.61 -7.06
CA ALA A 312 -13.67 12.05 -7.30
C ALA A 312 -12.30 12.55 -7.80
N LEU A 313 -11.20 12.01 -7.27
CA LEU A 313 -9.84 12.28 -7.75
C LEU A 313 -9.67 11.86 -9.21
N TYR A 314 -10.15 10.67 -9.56
CA TYR A 314 -10.14 10.21 -10.95
C TYR A 314 -10.94 11.15 -11.86
N ARG A 315 -12.18 11.54 -11.49
CA ARG A 315 -12.98 12.50 -12.25
C ARG A 315 -12.30 13.86 -12.39
N ARG A 316 -11.66 14.35 -11.33
CA ARG A 316 -10.92 15.62 -11.33
C ARG A 316 -9.73 15.58 -12.29
N ASN A 317 -9.07 14.45 -12.47
CA ASN A 317 -7.99 14.31 -13.47
C ASN A 317 -8.49 14.44 -14.91
N VAL A 318 -9.75 14.09 -15.16
CA VAL A 318 -10.37 14.23 -16.49
C VAL A 318 -10.91 15.65 -16.71
N THR A 319 -11.55 16.23 -15.70
CA THR A 319 -12.34 17.46 -15.84
C THR A 319 -11.64 18.72 -15.34
N GLY A 320 -10.62 18.55 -14.49
CA GLY A 320 -9.97 19.64 -13.79
C GLY A 320 -10.75 20.19 -12.59
N GLU A 321 -11.93 19.65 -12.27
CA GLU A 321 -12.84 20.19 -11.25
C GLU A 321 -13.05 19.21 -10.08
N GLY A 322 -13.19 19.77 -8.87
CA GLY A 322 -13.54 19.03 -7.67
C GLY A 322 -15.04 18.71 -7.57
N GLN A 323 -15.42 17.98 -6.52
CA GLN A 323 -16.83 17.69 -6.21
C GLN A 323 -17.03 17.34 -4.74
N GLN A 324 -18.28 17.36 -4.29
CA GLN A 324 -18.67 16.81 -2.99
C GLN A 324 -18.86 15.29 -3.09
N VAL A 325 -18.46 14.58 -2.04
CA VAL A 325 -18.68 13.16 -1.79
C VAL A 325 -19.45 13.08 -0.47
N ASP A 326 -20.62 12.42 -0.47
CA ASP A 326 -21.46 12.22 0.70
C ASP A 326 -21.68 10.73 0.92
N VAL A 327 -21.29 10.21 2.09
CA VAL A 327 -21.44 8.80 2.46
C VAL A 327 -22.11 8.72 3.82
N ALA A 328 -23.26 8.07 3.86
CA ALA A 328 -24.04 7.86 5.07
C ALA A 328 -23.75 6.49 5.71
N MET A 329 -23.57 6.45 7.03
CA MET A 329 -23.38 5.20 7.78
C MET A 329 -24.56 4.25 7.61
N ALA A 330 -25.80 4.77 7.67
CA ALA A 330 -26.99 3.95 7.47
C ALA A 330 -27.03 3.30 6.09
N ASP A 331 -26.69 4.05 5.03
CA ASP A 331 -26.71 3.55 3.65
C ASP A 331 -25.68 2.44 3.47
N THR A 332 -24.47 2.63 4.01
CA THR A 332 -23.41 1.62 3.90
C THR A 332 -23.79 0.32 4.60
N ILE A 333 -24.38 0.37 5.80
CA ILE A 333 -24.92 -0.83 6.47
C ILE A 333 -26.03 -1.47 5.64
N PHE A 334 -26.95 -0.67 5.12
CA PHE A 334 -28.05 -1.18 4.29
C PHE A 334 -27.54 -1.94 3.07
N THR A 335 -26.44 -1.48 2.45
CA THR A 335 -25.82 -2.16 1.30
C THR A 335 -25.24 -3.54 1.64
N LEU A 336 -24.87 -3.79 2.90
CA LEU A 336 -24.33 -5.09 3.34
C LEU A 336 -25.42 -6.17 3.50
N LEU A 337 -26.70 -5.79 3.44
CA LEU A 337 -27.83 -6.71 3.64
C LEU A 337 -28.29 -7.40 2.34
N GLU A 338 -27.32 -7.77 1.49
CA GLU A 338 -27.50 -8.27 0.13
C GLU A 338 -28.63 -9.31 0.01
N ASN A 339 -28.48 -10.47 0.64
CA ASN A 339 -29.45 -11.55 0.53
C ASN A 339 -30.76 -11.20 1.23
N ALA A 340 -30.71 -10.48 2.34
CA ALA A 340 -31.91 -10.22 3.12
C ALA A 340 -32.92 -9.31 2.40
N ILE A 341 -32.42 -8.28 1.71
CA ILE A 341 -33.24 -7.40 0.88
C ILE A 341 -33.86 -8.19 -0.28
N ILE A 342 -33.07 -9.03 -0.93
CA ILE A 342 -33.52 -9.82 -2.08
C ILE A 342 -34.57 -10.86 -1.69
N TYR A 343 -34.38 -11.60 -0.59
CA TYR A 343 -35.39 -12.54 -0.08
C TYR A 343 -36.71 -11.84 0.28
N THR A 344 -36.63 -10.69 0.95
CA THR A 344 -37.81 -9.94 1.35
C THR A 344 -38.59 -9.43 0.12
N THR A 345 -37.88 -8.86 -0.85
CA THR A 345 -38.51 -8.23 -2.03
C THR A 345 -38.97 -9.25 -3.09
N LEU A 346 -38.23 -10.34 -3.31
CA LEU A 346 -38.57 -11.35 -4.31
C LEU A 346 -39.50 -12.46 -3.79
N LYS A 347 -39.41 -12.81 -2.49
CA LYS A 347 -40.15 -13.94 -1.92
C LYS A 347 -41.14 -13.55 -0.83
N GLY A 348 -41.12 -12.29 -0.36
CA GLY A 348 -41.94 -11.86 0.78
C GLY A 348 -41.50 -12.50 2.11
N ILE A 349 -40.33 -13.13 2.15
CA ILE A 349 -39.80 -13.82 3.33
C ILE A 349 -38.91 -12.83 4.08
N ILE A 350 -39.22 -12.56 5.34
CA ILE A 350 -38.42 -11.71 6.21
C ILE A 350 -37.38 -12.60 6.91
N PRO A 351 -36.07 -12.48 6.58
CA PRO A 351 -35.05 -13.30 7.21
C PRO A 351 -34.94 -13.02 8.72
N GLN A 352 -34.63 -14.08 9.46
CA GLN A 352 -34.48 -14.04 10.92
C GLN A 352 -33.07 -14.46 11.33
N ARG A 353 -32.71 -14.20 12.59
CA ARG A 353 -31.48 -14.68 13.23
C ARG A 353 -31.42 -16.20 13.24
N GLN A 354 -30.28 -16.77 12.85
CA GLN A 354 -30.07 -18.23 12.79
C GLN A 354 -28.70 -18.65 13.36
N GLY A 355 -28.05 -17.79 14.16
CA GLY A 355 -26.71 -18.04 14.67
C GLY A 355 -25.69 -18.05 13.53
N ASN A 356 -24.86 -19.09 13.48
CA ASN A 356 -23.82 -19.27 12.46
C ASN A 356 -24.26 -20.12 11.26
N ILE A 357 -25.53 -20.55 11.22
CA ILE A 357 -26.08 -21.38 10.12
C ILE A 357 -26.31 -20.50 8.89
N ASP A 358 -25.81 -20.93 7.73
CA ASP A 358 -26.15 -20.32 6.45
C ASP A 358 -27.53 -20.79 5.94
N ALA A 359 -28.36 -19.86 5.47
CA ALA A 359 -29.72 -20.16 5.02
C ALA A 359 -29.78 -20.85 3.64
N THR A 360 -28.66 -20.90 2.91
CA THR A 360 -28.60 -21.30 1.49
C THR A 360 -27.63 -22.46 1.26
N VAL A 361 -26.79 -22.81 2.23
CA VAL A 361 -25.75 -23.84 2.12
C VAL A 361 -25.69 -24.67 3.39
N SER A 362 -25.60 -26.00 3.26
CA SER A 362 -25.39 -26.90 4.40
C SER A 362 -24.48 -28.08 4.07
N PRO A 363 -23.57 -28.49 4.99
CA PRO A 363 -23.29 -27.85 6.28
C PRO A 363 -22.45 -26.58 6.14
N PHE A 364 -22.86 -25.52 6.83
CA PHE A 364 -22.14 -24.25 6.94
C PHE A 364 -22.39 -23.67 8.33
N ASN A 365 -21.45 -23.85 9.25
CA ASN A 365 -21.64 -23.51 10.66
C ASN A 365 -20.32 -23.45 11.44
N VAL A 366 -20.42 -23.05 12.71
CA VAL A 366 -19.36 -23.18 13.71
C VAL A 366 -19.62 -24.41 14.59
N TYR A 367 -18.56 -25.16 14.91
CA TYR A 367 -18.60 -26.37 15.73
C TYR A 367 -17.55 -26.33 16.84
N GLU A 368 -17.90 -26.87 18.01
CA GLU A 368 -17.00 -27.01 19.15
C GLU A 368 -16.06 -28.20 18.96
N ALA A 369 -14.76 -27.93 19.03
CA ALA A 369 -13.67 -28.90 19.08
C ALA A 369 -13.17 -29.06 20.53
N LYS A 370 -12.21 -29.96 20.79
CA LYS A 370 -11.68 -30.23 22.14
C LYS A 370 -11.06 -29.00 22.83
N ASP A 371 -10.54 -28.06 22.05
CA ASP A 371 -9.70 -26.94 22.48
C ASP A 371 -10.12 -25.61 21.83
N GLY A 372 -11.40 -25.48 21.46
CA GLY A 372 -11.95 -24.25 20.89
C GLY A 372 -13.03 -24.52 19.85
N TYR A 373 -13.11 -23.68 18.83
CA TYR A 373 -14.13 -23.77 17.79
C TYR A 373 -13.51 -23.75 16.39
N ILE A 374 -14.21 -24.38 15.44
CA ILE A 374 -13.89 -24.32 14.02
C ILE A 374 -15.11 -23.81 13.24
N ALA A 375 -14.87 -23.02 12.21
CA ALA A 375 -15.85 -22.70 11.18
C ALA A 375 -15.66 -23.67 10.01
N LEU A 376 -16.74 -24.25 9.52
CA LEU A 376 -16.74 -25.22 8.42
C LEU A 376 -17.78 -24.81 7.38
N GLY A 377 -17.38 -24.76 6.11
CA GLY A 377 -18.25 -24.45 4.98
C GLY A 377 -18.17 -25.51 3.87
N VAL A 378 -19.25 -26.26 3.68
CA VAL A 378 -19.36 -27.30 2.64
C VAL A 378 -20.35 -26.82 1.58
N GLY A 379 -19.83 -26.05 0.63
CA GLY A 379 -20.62 -25.25 -0.33
C GLY A 379 -21.38 -25.99 -1.42
N THR A 380 -21.07 -27.27 -1.68
CA THR A 380 -21.61 -27.99 -2.85
C THR A 380 -21.80 -29.48 -2.55
N ASP A 381 -22.65 -30.16 -3.32
CA ASP A 381 -22.84 -31.62 -3.21
C ASP A 381 -21.53 -32.38 -3.48
N LYS A 382 -20.65 -31.85 -4.34
CA LYS A 382 -19.32 -32.42 -4.58
C LYS A 382 -18.45 -32.36 -3.32
N LEU A 383 -18.43 -31.20 -2.65
CA LEU A 383 -17.71 -31.06 -1.37
C LEU A 383 -18.36 -31.89 -0.28
N PHE A 384 -19.70 -32.04 -0.29
CA PHE A 384 -20.39 -32.88 0.68
C PHE A 384 -19.99 -34.35 0.58
N LYS A 385 -19.80 -34.87 -0.64
CA LYS A 385 -19.25 -36.21 -0.82
C LYS A 385 -17.86 -36.36 -0.18
N VAL A 386 -16.94 -35.44 -0.48
CA VAL A 386 -15.59 -35.45 0.10
C VAL A 386 -15.64 -35.32 1.62
N PHE A 387 -16.51 -34.45 2.13
CA PHE A 387 -16.75 -34.28 3.57
C PHE A 387 -17.18 -35.60 4.21
N CYS A 388 -18.15 -36.29 3.62
CA CYS A 388 -18.65 -37.58 4.09
C CYS A 388 -17.54 -38.64 4.15
N ASP A 389 -16.64 -38.65 3.17
CA ASP A 389 -15.49 -39.56 3.16
C ASP A 389 -14.54 -39.27 4.35
N VAL A 390 -14.22 -38.00 4.61
CA VAL A 390 -13.35 -37.56 5.73
C VAL A 390 -13.94 -37.94 7.08
N ILE A 391 -15.25 -37.74 7.25
CA ILE A 391 -15.90 -38.05 8.53
C ILE A 391 -16.24 -39.54 8.71
N GLY A 392 -15.90 -40.39 7.72
CA GLY A 392 -16.17 -41.83 7.75
C GLY A 392 -17.65 -42.18 7.59
N ARG A 393 -18.43 -41.33 6.91
CA ARG A 393 -19.87 -41.48 6.68
C ARG A 393 -20.28 -41.33 5.21
N PRO A 394 -19.69 -42.11 4.28
CA PRO A 394 -20.02 -42.05 2.85
C PRO A 394 -21.50 -42.38 2.55
N ASP A 395 -22.18 -43.06 3.48
CA ASP A 395 -23.62 -43.38 3.40
C ASP A 395 -24.53 -42.14 3.37
N LEU A 396 -24.07 -41.00 3.90
CA LEU A 396 -24.85 -39.76 3.93
C LEU A 396 -25.09 -39.17 2.53
N VAL A 397 -24.24 -39.49 1.55
CA VAL A 397 -24.35 -38.98 0.18
C VAL A 397 -25.61 -39.50 -0.52
N THR A 398 -26.07 -40.70 -0.16
CA THR A 398 -27.29 -41.32 -0.70
C THR A 398 -28.45 -41.31 0.29
N ASN A 399 -28.29 -40.69 1.45
CA ASN A 399 -29.32 -40.61 2.47
C ASN A 399 -30.47 -39.71 2.00
N GLU A 400 -31.71 -40.18 2.11
CA GLU A 400 -32.91 -39.44 1.68
C GLU A 400 -33.07 -38.06 2.35
N LYS A 401 -32.46 -37.86 3.53
CA LYS A 401 -32.44 -36.56 4.22
C LYS A 401 -31.31 -35.63 3.79
N PHE A 402 -30.23 -36.11 3.18
CA PHE A 402 -28.98 -35.35 3.02
C PHE A 402 -28.36 -35.36 1.60
N ALA A 403 -28.97 -36.08 0.65
CA ALA A 403 -28.41 -36.27 -0.69
C ALA A 403 -28.21 -34.98 -1.50
N THR A 404 -29.03 -33.95 -1.27
CA THR A 404 -28.92 -32.64 -1.94
C THR A 404 -28.81 -31.52 -0.94
N ASN A 405 -28.28 -30.36 -1.36
CA ASN A 405 -28.18 -29.18 -0.50
C ASN A 405 -29.50 -28.77 0.15
N ASP A 406 -30.59 -28.72 -0.62
CA ASP A 406 -31.91 -28.35 -0.10
C ASP A 406 -32.41 -29.32 0.97
N LEU A 407 -32.16 -30.62 0.78
CA LEU A 407 -32.47 -31.65 1.77
C LEU A 407 -31.60 -31.47 3.03
N ARG A 408 -30.31 -31.18 2.87
CA ARG A 408 -29.41 -30.90 4.02
C ARG A 408 -29.83 -29.67 4.80
N ILE A 409 -30.24 -28.58 4.15
CA ILE A 409 -30.75 -27.38 4.83
C ILE A 409 -32.02 -27.73 5.61
N LYS A 410 -32.98 -28.38 4.96
CA LYS A 410 -34.26 -28.74 5.58
C LYS A 410 -34.09 -29.66 6.79
N ASN A 411 -33.17 -30.63 6.70
CA ASN A 411 -32.99 -31.67 7.72
C ASN A 411 -31.73 -31.45 8.57
N TYR A 412 -31.11 -30.26 8.54
CA TYR A 412 -29.84 -30.01 9.22
C TYR A 412 -29.91 -30.32 10.73
N ASN A 413 -30.94 -29.79 11.39
CA ASN A 413 -31.21 -30.05 12.81
C ASN A 413 -31.91 -31.41 13.08
N ASP A 414 -32.22 -32.19 12.03
CA ASP A 414 -32.82 -33.53 12.11
C ASP A 414 -31.78 -34.59 11.73
N GLY A 415 -30.62 -34.52 12.41
CA GLY A 415 -29.56 -35.54 12.41
C GLY A 415 -28.21 -35.10 11.85
N LEU A 416 -28.15 -34.29 10.78
CA LEU A 416 -26.85 -33.93 10.18
C LEU A 416 -25.98 -33.14 11.16
N HIS A 417 -26.55 -32.17 11.87
CA HIS A 417 -25.83 -31.35 12.83
C HIS A 417 -25.15 -32.19 13.92
N GLU A 418 -25.88 -33.14 14.52
CA GLU A 418 -25.38 -34.03 15.58
C GLU A 418 -24.23 -34.91 15.10
N ILE A 419 -24.32 -35.45 13.88
CA ILE A 419 -23.25 -36.26 13.28
C ILE A 419 -21.95 -35.45 13.18
N ILE A 420 -22.05 -34.18 12.77
CA ILE A 420 -20.89 -33.31 12.61
C ILE A 420 -20.33 -32.94 13.98
N VAL A 421 -21.19 -32.53 14.92
CA VAL A 421 -20.79 -32.21 16.30
C VAL A 421 -20.06 -33.38 16.95
N ASP A 422 -20.60 -34.60 16.83
CA ASP A 422 -20.01 -35.80 17.41
C ASP A 422 -18.63 -36.11 16.84
N TRP A 423 -18.41 -35.81 15.55
CA TRP A 423 -17.11 -36.01 14.91
C TRP A 423 -16.10 -34.92 15.30
N VAL A 424 -16.51 -33.65 15.32
CA VAL A 424 -15.62 -32.51 15.61
C VAL A 424 -15.19 -32.49 17.08
N LYS A 425 -16.11 -32.72 18.02
CA LYS A 425 -15.83 -32.64 19.48
C LYS A 425 -14.79 -33.65 19.98
N GLN A 426 -14.44 -34.64 19.16
CA GLN A 426 -13.42 -35.65 19.47
C GLN A 426 -12.00 -35.23 19.07
N ARG A 427 -11.82 -34.08 18.42
CA ARG A 427 -10.56 -33.64 17.80
C ARG A 427 -10.18 -32.23 18.23
N GLY A 428 -8.90 -31.88 18.12
CA GLY A 428 -8.45 -30.50 18.31
C GLY A 428 -8.71 -29.65 17.07
N LYS A 429 -8.90 -28.33 17.24
CA LYS A 429 -9.23 -27.41 16.15
C LYS A 429 -8.21 -27.46 14.99
N ALA A 430 -6.92 -27.54 15.31
CA ALA A 430 -5.85 -27.64 14.31
C ALA A 430 -5.82 -28.99 13.58
N GLU A 431 -6.26 -30.07 14.22
CA GLU A 431 -6.41 -31.38 13.56
C GLU A 431 -7.55 -31.35 12.56
N VAL A 432 -8.70 -30.80 12.97
CA VAL A 432 -9.89 -30.67 12.12
C VAL A 432 -9.61 -29.81 10.90
N GLU A 433 -8.98 -28.66 11.08
CA GLU A 433 -8.60 -27.77 9.98
C GLU A 433 -7.71 -28.49 8.96
N ARG A 434 -6.64 -29.17 9.42
CA ARG A 434 -5.74 -29.92 8.51
C ARG A 434 -6.47 -31.01 7.71
N LEU A 435 -7.32 -31.80 8.35
CA LEU A 435 -8.06 -32.88 7.68
C LEU A 435 -8.96 -32.37 6.55
N PHE A 436 -9.54 -31.18 6.72
CA PHE A 436 -10.38 -30.56 5.69
C PHE A 436 -9.57 -29.78 4.65
N GLU A 437 -8.47 -29.11 5.05
CA GLU A 437 -7.57 -28.40 4.14
C GLU A 437 -6.94 -29.36 3.12
N GLU A 438 -6.45 -30.53 3.56
CA GLU A 438 -5.80 -31.54 2.69
C GLU A 438 -6.69 -32.01 1.53
N VAL A 439 -8.01 -31.91 1.69
CA VAL A 439 -9.01 -32.33 0.70
C VAL A 439 -9.77 -31.16 0.08
N GLY A 440 -9.35 -29.92 0.36
CA GLY A 440 -9.89 -28.71 -0.24
C GLY A 440 -11.26 -28.28 0.28
N ILE A 441 -11.63 -28.67 1.51
CA ILE A 441 -12.85 -28.21 2.19
C ILE A 441 -12.51 -26.96 3.02
N PRO A 442 -13.22 -25.83 2.81
CA PRO A 442 -13.06 -24.63 3.63
C PRO A 442 -13.34 -24.90 5.11
N CYS A 443 -12.29 -24.84 5.92
CA CYS A 443 -12.34 -24.93 7.36
C CYS A 443 -11.34 -23.94 7.94
N GLY A 444 -11.70 -23.29 9.05
CA GLY A 444 -10.82 -22.34 9.74
C GLY A 444 -11.02 -22.39 11.24
N GLN A 445 -9.94 -22.25 11.99
CA GLN A 445 -10.01 -22.11 13.45
C GLN A 445 -10.65 -20.77 13.86
N ILE A 446 -11.46 -20.77 14.91
CA ILE A 446 -11.83 -19.52 15.59
C ILE A 446 -10.68 -19.17 16.54
N LEU A 447 -10.01 -18.08 16.22
CA LEU A 447 -8.86 -17.58 16.96
C LEU A 447 -9.29 -16.53 17.99
N ASP A 448 -8.70 -16.56 19.17
CA ASP A 448 -8.68 -15.37 20.03
C ASP A 448 -7.70 -14.32 19.47
N MET A 449 -7.64 -13.14 20.10
CA MET A 449 -6.78 -12.06 19.60
C MET A 449 -5.28 -12.36 19.73
N LYS A 450 -4.85 -13.11 20.75
CA LYS A 450 -3.45 -13.50 20.89
C LYS A 450 -3.08 -14.46 19.77
N GLU A 451 -3.90 -15.48 19.56
CA GLU A 451 -3.72 -16.46 18.49
C GLU A 451 -3.72 -15.79 17.11
N ALA A 452 -4.62 -14.84 16.86
CA ALA A 452 -4.67 -14.09 15.60
C ALA A 452 -3.41 -13.23 15.39
N ILE A 453 -2.94 -12.53 16.42
CA ILE A 453 -1.72 -11.73 16.35
C ILE A 453 -0.50 -12.60 16.03
N GLU A 454 -0.39 -13.77 16.66
CA GLU A 454 0.73 -14.70 16.49
C GLU A 454 0.59 -15.57 15.22
N HIS A 455 -0.55 -15.50 14.52
CA HIS A 455 -0.86 -16.41 13.41
C HIS A 455 0.07 -16.20 12.19
N PRO A 456 0.67 -17.26 11.63
CA PRO A 456 1.62 -17.15 10.52
C PRO A 456 1.06 -16.44 9.29
N HIS A 457 -0.23 -16.59 9.00
CA HIS A 457 -0.87 -15.89 7.87
C HIS A 457 -0.82 -14.37 8.03
N PHE A 458 -1.21 -13.84 9.20
CA PHE A 458 -1.26 -12.39 9.42
C PHE A 458 0.15 -11.79 9.50
N GLN A 459 1.12 -12.55 10.01
CA GLN A 459 2.54 -12.20 9.97
C GLN A 459 3.07 -12.13 8.53
N ALA A 460 2.84 -13.16 7.72
CA ALA A 460 3.25 -13.19 6.31
C ALA A 460 2.55 -12.12 5.45
N ARG A 461 1.36 -11.67 5.88
CA ARG A 461 0.60 -10.58 5.26
C ARG A 461 0.95 -9.21 5.83
N GLU A 462 1.91 -9.11 6.75
CA GLU A 462 2.37 -7.86 7.39
C GLU A 462 1.21 -7.09 8.02
N MET A 463 0.28 -7.81 8.65
CA MET A 463 -0.91 -7.21 9.26
C MET A 463 -0.68 -6.79 10.71
N MET A 464 0.49 -7.10 11.28
CA MET A 464 0.96 -6.59 12.57
C MET A 464 2.16 -5.69 12.31
N VAL A 465 1.99 -4.38 12.48
CA VAL A 465 3.04 -3.39 12.26
C VAL A 465 3.47 -2.80 13.59
N HIS A 466 4.77 -2.87 13.85
CA HIS A 466 5.40 -2.21 14.99
C HIS A 466 5.57 -0.72 14.70
N VAL A 467 5.29 0.11 15.70
CA VAL A 467 5.42 1.56 15.65
C VAL A 467 5.98 2.04 16.99
N GLU A 468 6.96 2.94 16.94
CA GLU A 468 7.48 3.64 18.11
C GLU A 468 6.74 4.98 18.26
N HIS A 469 5.78 5.05 19.19
CA HIS A 469 5.03 6.27 19.48
C HIS A 469 5.82 7.18 20.44
N PRO A 470 5.80 8.53 20.28
CA PRO A 470 6.67 9.43 21.06
C PRO A 470 6.51 9.39 22.59
N THR A 471 5.36 8.89 23.08
CA THR A 471 5.00 8.86 24.50
C THR A 471 4.59 7.47 24.99
N ILE A 472 3.73 6.75 24.25
CA ILE A 472 3.36 5.35 24.52
C ILE A 472 4.59 4.43 24.40
N GLY A 473 5.54 4.73 23.52
CA GLY A 473 6.68 3.86 23.20
C GLY A 473 6.30 2.78 22.20
N ASP A 474 6.80 1.57 22.41
CA ASP A 474 6.59 0.42 21.52
C ASP A 474 5.12 -0.01 21.50
N MET A 475 4.50 0.05 20.33
CA MET A 475 3.15 -0.46 20.12
C MET A 475 3.02 -1.20 18.78
N TYR A 476 1.99 -2.03 18.68
CA TYR A 476 1.63 -2.71 17.45
C TYR A 476 0.24 -2.31 17.00
N ILE A 477 0.08 -2.06 15.71
CA ILE A 477 -1.19 -1.72 15.08
C ILE A 477 -1.40 -2.54 13.80
N GLN A 478 -2.63 -2.52 13.28
CA GLN A 478 -2.98 -3.24 12.07
C GLN A 478 -2.24 -2.67 10.86
N GLY A 479 -1.71 -3.55 10.02
CA GLY A 479 -1.05 -3.20 8.76
C GLY A 479 -2.00 -2.83 7.63
N CYS A 480 -1.43 -2.50 6.47
CA CYS A 480 -2.19 -2.11 5.29
C CYS A 480 -2.80 -3.35 4.59
N PRO A 481 -4.15 -3.46 4.50
CA PRO A 481 -4.78 -4.63 3.88
C PRO A 481 -4.72 -4.61 2.34
N ILE A 482 -4.57 -3.43 1.72
CA ILE A 482 -4.45 -3.28 0.27
C ILE A 482 -2.98 -3.50 -0.14
N LYS A 483 -2.70 -4.61 -0.80
CA LYS A 483 -1.34 -5.01 -1.21
C LYS A 483 -1.11 -4.70 -2.68
N LEU A 484 -0.68 -3.47 -2.97
CA LEU A 484 -0.29 -3.05 -4.32
C LEU A 484 1.12 -3.57 -4.65
N SER A 485 1.29 -4.22 -5.80
CA SER A 485 2.54 -4.88 -6.19
C SER A 485 3.70 -3.90 -6.43
N GLU A 486 3.41 -2.71 -6.94
CA GLU A 486 4.43 -1.70 -7.27
C GLU A 486 4.51 -0.54 -6.29
N THR A 487 3.41 -0.22 -5.60
CA THR A 487 3.32 0.94 -4.70
C THR A 487 2.66 0.53 -3.38
N PRO A 488 3.23 -0.43 -2.64
CA PRO A 488 2.62 -0.92 -1.41
C PRO A 488 2.43 0.23 -0.41
N GLY A 489 1.28 0.23 0.27
CA GLY A 489 1.06 1.09 1.43
C GLY A 489 1.90 0.63 2.61
N SER A 490 2.15 1.54 3.55
CA SER A 490 2.85 1.24 4.80
C SER A 490 2.49 2.23 5.90
N VAL A 491 2.65 1.77 7.14
CA VAL A 491 2.62 2.62 8.34
C VAL A 491 4.06 3.05 8.60
N ASP A 492 4.36 4.32 8.31
CA ASP A 492 5.72 4.88 8.43
C ASP A 492 5.89 5.76 9.67
N ALA A 493 4.80 6.28 10.22
CA ALA A 493 4.83 7.17 11.37
C ALA A 493 3.68 6.89 12.37
N PRO A 494 3.92 7.09 13.68
CA PRO A 494 2.88 7.04 14.70
C PRO A 494 1.84 8.14 14.51
N ALA A 495 0.76 8.07 15.29
CA ALA A 495 -0.16 9.19 15.39
C ALA A 495 0.53 10.42 16.02
N PRO A 496 0.10 11.63 15.65
CA PRO A 496 0.71 12.86 16.14
C PRO A 496 0.21 13.22 17.55
N LEU A 497 1.11 13.76 18.38
CA LEU A 497 0.72 14.51 19.58
C LEU A 497 -0.10 15.74 19.19
N LEU A 498 -0.90 16.24 20.12
CA LEU A 498 -1.76 17.40 19.88
C LEU A 498 -0.93 18.64 19.52
N GLY A 499 -1.14 19.17 18.31
CA GLY A 499 -0.42 20.36 17.81
C GLY A 499 1.06 20.11 17.47
N GLN A 500 1.52 18.85 17.43
CA GLN A 500 2.93 18.49 17.21
C GLN A 500 3.54 19.16 15.96
N HIS A 501 2.74 19.34 14.91
CA HIS A 501 3.21 19.80 13.61
C HIS A 501 2.80 21.25 13.29
N ASN A 502 2.34 22.04 14.28
CA ASN A 502 1.90 23.42 14.06
C ASN A 502 2.97 24.26 13.33
N LYS A 503 4.24 24.19 13.78
CA LYS A 503 5.34 24.93 13.16
C LYS A 503 5.62 24.48 11.72
N GLU A 504 5.64 23.17 11.51
CA GLU A 504 5.93 22.58 10.20
C GLU A 504 4.85 22.92 9.16
N VAL A 505 3.58 22.79 9.56
CA VAL A 505 2.44 22.94 8.64
C VAL A 505 2.12 24.41 8.38
N TYR A 506 2.15 25.27 9.39
CA TYR A 506 1.81 26.69 9.22
C TYR A 506 2.99 27.53 8.72
N GLY A 507 4.23 27.07 8.89
CA GLY A 507 5.42 27.78 8.43
C GLY A 507 5.69 29.11 9.15
N PHE A 508 5.01 29.35 10.28
CA PHE A 508 5.20 30.54 11.10
C PHE A 508 6.43 30.44 12.00
N ASP A 509 7.02 31.58 12.33
CA ASP A 509 8.10 31.66 13.30
C ASP A 509 7.61 31.43 14.74
N ASP A 510 8.56 31.21 15.66
CA ASP A 510 8.24 30.86 17.05
C ASP A 510 7.50 32.00 17.79
N GLU A 511 7.71 33.26 17.40
CA GLU A 511 7.03 34.41 17.98
C GLU A 511 5.56 34.47 17.56
N THR A 512 5.29 34.30 16.26
CA THR A 512 3.93 34.25 15.72
C THR A 512 3.15 33.06 16.28
N LEU A 513 3.76 31.87 16.36
CA LEU A 513 3.12 30.69 16.95
C LEU A 513 2.77 30.91 18.42
N LYS A 514 3.67 31.54 19.18
CA LYS A 514 3.42 31.91 20.57
C LYS A 514 2.24 32.87 20.68
N GLN A 515 2.19 33.91 19.85
CA GLN A 515 1.08 34.86 19.82
C GLN A 515 -0.25 34.17 19.48
N LEU A 516 -0.29 33.34 18.44
CA LEU A 516 -1.49 32.61 18.04
C LEU A 516 -2.01 31.68 19.15
N LYS A 517 -1.11 31.09 19.93
CA LYS A 517 -1.45 30.28 21.10
C LYS A 517 -2.02 31.12 22.24
N GLU A 518 -1.43 32.27 22.54
CA GLU A 518 -1.94 33.21 23.55
C GLU A 518 -3.32 33.78 23.18
N GLU A 519 -3.58 33.97 21.88
CA GLU A 519 -4.87 34.40 21.34
C GLU A 519 -5.92 33.27 21.26
N GLY A 520 -5.54 32.01 21.53
CA GLY A 520 -6.44 30.86 21.43
C GLY A 520 -6.85 30.52 19.99
N VAL A 521 -5.98 30.81 19.02
CA VAL A 521 -6.13 30.44 17.61
C VAL A 521 -5.59 29.03 17.36
N ILE A 522 -4.46 28.65 17.97
CA ILE A 522 -3.84 27.30 17.89
C ILE A 522 -3.53 26.72 19.26
#